data_AF-A0A5D4U8N4-F1
#
_entry.id   AF-A0A5D4U8N4-F1
#
_cell.length_a   1.000
_cell.length_b   1.000
_cell.length_c   1.000
_cell.angle_alpha   90.00
_cell.angle_beta   90.00
_cell.angle_gamma   90.00
#
_symmetry.space_group_name_H-M   'P 1'
#
loop_
_entity.id
_entity.type
_entity.pdbx_description
1 polymer ?
#
loop_
_entity_poly.entity_id
_entity_poly.type
_entity_poly.pdbx_seq_one_letter_code
_entity_poly.pdbx_strand_id
1 'polypeptide(L)' 'MIKVFQDLHDMLKEDGIWLILDWEKVESEMGPPLDHRISSGDLDRQLQSSGFHTIIGHLHPSVYYIVVRKNIR' A
#
# COMPACT_ATOMS: atom_id res chain seq x y z
N MET A 1 4.67 10.19 -5.29
CA MET A 1 3.60 9.16 -5.25
C MET A 1 2.98 8.93 -6.63
N ILE A 2 2.32 9.93 -7.24
CA ILE A 2 1.61 9.76 -8.54
C ILE A 2 2.45 9.10 -9.62
N LYS A 3 3.70 9.57 -9.85
CA LYS A 3 4.59 8.95 -10.84
C LYS A 3 4.92 7.48 -10.52
N VAL A 4 5.17 7.16 -9.26
CA VAL A 4 5.49 5.79 -8.83
C VAL A 4 4.30 4.86 -9.07
N PHE A 5 3.08 5.30 -8.78
CA PHE A 5 1.89 4.50 -9.04
C PHE A 5 1.62 4.30 -10.52
N GLN A 6 1.87 5.31 -11.36
CA GLN A 6 1.77 5.17 -12.81
C GLN A 6 2.82 4.19 -13.35
N ASP A 7 4.08 4.35 -12.97
CA ASP A 7 5.16 3.45 -13.39
C ASP A 7 4.85 1.99 -12.98
N LEU A 8 4.32 1.79 -11.77
CA LEU A 8 3.93 0.47 -11.28
C LEU A 8 2.70 -0.10 -11.99
N HIS A 9 1.72 0.74 -12.31
CA HIS A 9 0.57 0.33 -13.12
C HIS A 9 1.06 -0.19 -14.48
N ASP A 10 2.00 0.51 -15.11
CA ASP A 10 2.49 0.16 -16.44
C ASP A 10 3.39 -1.08 -16.44
N MET A 11 4.12 -1.31 -15.33
CA MET A 11 4.97 -2.51 -15.17
C MET A 11 4.19 -3.77 -14.73
N LEU A 12 3.10 -3.62 -13.99
CA LEU A 12 2.34 -4.76 -13.49
C LEU A 12 1.62 -5.46 -14.65
N LYS A 13 1.75 -6.80 -14.73
CA LYS A 13 0.95 -7.61 -15.66
C LYS A 13 -0.53 -7.50 -15.32
N GLU A 14 -1.41 -7.80 -16.28
CA GLU A 14 -2.87 -7.73 -16.09
C GLU A 14 -3.36 -8.58 -14.91
N ASP A 15 -2.76 -9.75 -14.69
CA ASP A 15 -3.01 -10.66 -13.56
C ASP A 15 -1.99 -10.52 -12.42
N GLY A 16 -1.10 -9.53 -12.51
CA GLY A 16 -0.04 -9.30 -11.56
C GLY A 16 -0.57 -8.86 -10.19
N ILE A 17 0.16 -9.25 -9.15
CA ILE A 17 -0.09 -8.83 -7.77
C ILE A 17 1.13 -8.08 -7.28
N TRP A 18 0.90 -6.93 -6.65
CA TRP A 18 1.91 -6.26 -5.85
C TRP A 18 1.54 -6.39 -4.37
N LEU A 19 2.49 -6.89 -3.57
CA LEU A 19 2.38 -6.94 -2.12
C LEU A 19 3.23 -5.82 -1.50
N ILE A 20 2.57 -4.97 -0.72
CA ILE A 20 3.24 -3.93 0.09
C ILE A 20 3.24 -4.40 1.54
N LEU A 21 4.38 -4.28 2.21
CA LEU A 21 4.55 -4.49 3.65
C LEU A 21 5.16 -3.21 4.21
N ASP A 22 4.52 -2.61 5.22
CA ASP A 22 5.03 -1.38 5.84
C ASP A 22 4.57 -1.23 7.29
N TRP A 23 5.15 -0.26 7.98
CA TRP A 23 4.79 0.10 9.35
C TRP A 23 3.50 0.92 9.38
N GLU A 24 2.55 0.48 10.20
CA GLU A 24 1.35 1.25 10.47
C GLU A 24 1.70 2.54 11.23
N LYS A 25 0.93 3.60 10.98
CA LYS A 25 1.08 4.90 11.64
C LYS A 25 0.46 4.89 13.03
N VAL A 26 1.01 4.03 13.87
CA VAL A 26 0.71 3.88 15.30
C VAL A 26 2.02 3.86 16.08
N GLU A 27 1.98 4.25 17.35
CA GLU A 27 3.12 4.12 18.26
C GLU A 27 3.51 2.64 18.42
N SER A 28 4.82 2.37 18.38
CA SER A 28 5.36 1.02 18.55
C SER A 28 6.79 1.05 19.07
N GLU A 29 7.20 0.01 19.80
CA GLU A 29 8.56 -0.10 20.36
C GLU A 29 9.67 -0.13 19.30
N MET A 30 9.33 -0.62 18.10
CA MET A 30 10.23 -0.73 16.96
C MET A 30 9.66 0.01 15.74
N GLY A 31 10.54 0.29 14.78
CA GLY A 31 10.19 0.89 13.49
C GLY A 31 10.73 2.30 13.32
N PRO A 32 10.50 2.91 12.15
CA PRO A 32 10.91 4.28 11.88
C PRO A 32 10.10 5.29 12.72
N PRO A 33 10.54 6.56 12.82
CA PRO A 33 9.77 7.65 13.42
C PRO A 33 8.33 7.73 12.89
N LEU A 34 7.37 8.06 13.75
CA LEU A 34 5.94 8.04 13.42
C LEU A 34 5.56 9.00 12.27
N ASP A 35 6.23 10.14 12.17
CA ASP A 35 6.01 11.17 11.15
C ASP A 35 6.50 10.74 9.76
N HIS A 36 7.42 9.79 9.68
CA HIS A 36 7.87 9.17 8.43
C HIS A 36 6.93 8.07 7.93
N ARG A 37 6.00 7.59 8.76
CA ARG A 37 5.07 6.50 8.41
C ARG A 37 3.86 6.99 7.64
N ILE A 38 3.38 6.15 6.73
CA ILE A 38 2.12 6.33 6.00
C ILE A 38 1.12 5.34 6.62
N SER A 39 -0.08 5.79 6.97
CA SER A 39 -1.09 4.86 7.48
C SER A 39 -1.58 3.92 6.38
N SER A 40 -1.96 2.70 6.73
CA SER A 40 -2.51 1.74 5.76
C SER A 40 -3.70 2.34 5.00
N GLY A 41 -4.58 3.07 5.70
CA GLY A 41 -5.73 3.74 5.11
C GLY A 41 -5.38 4.91 4.19
N ASP A 42 -4.32 5.67 4.48
CA ASP A 42 -3.84 6.74 3.58
C ASP A 42 -3.24 6.17 2.30
N LEU A 43 -2.46 5.10 2.41
CA LEU A 43 -1.85 4.45 1.24
C LEU A 43 -2.91 3.77 0.37
N ASP A 44 -3.87 3.09 1.00
CA ASP A 44 -5.01 2.47 0.33
C ASP A 44 -5.82 3.47 -0.49
N ARG A 45 -6.22 4.60 0.11
CA ARG A 45 -6.94 5.66 -0.61
C ARG A 45 -6.17 6.17 -1.82
N GLN A 46 -4.86 6.36 -1.68
CA GLN A 46 -4.00 6.81 -2.77
C GLN A 46 -3.91 5.78 -3.90
N LEU A 47 -3.77 4.49 -3.58
CA LEU A 47 -3.77 3.40 -4.55
C LEU A 47 -5.11 3.29 -5.29
N GLN A 48 -6.23 3.31 -4.55
CA GLN A 48 -7.56 3.25 -5.15
C GLN A 48 -7.84 4.45 -6.06
N SER A 49 -7.46 5.66 -5.63
CA SER A 49 -7.58 6.87 -6.45
C SER A 49 -6.73 6.83 -7.73
N SER A 50 -5.72 5.95 -7.77
CA SER A 50 -4.83 5.72 -8.91
C SER A 50 -5.28 4.56 -9.80
N GLY A 51 -6.48 3.99 -9.57
CA GLY A 51 -7.06 2.95 -10.42
C GLY A 51 -6.68 1.51 -10.06
N PHE A 52 -6.23 1.27 -8.83
CA PHE A 52 -5.97 -0.07 -8.30
C PHE A 52 -7.12 -0.58 -7.42
N HIS A 53 -7.22 -1.91 -7.32
CA HIS A 53 -8.01 -2.60 -6.32
C HIS A 53 -7.08 -3.11 -5.21
N THR A 54 -7.50 -2.99 -3.96
CA THR A 54 -6.66 -3.25 -2.79
C THR A 54 -7.38 -4.09 -1.74
N ILE A 55 -6.62 -4.96 -1.07
CA ILE A 55 -7.04 -5.65 0.15
C ILE A 55 -6.01 -5.35 1.23
N ILE A 56 -6.45 -4.81 2.36
CA ILE A 56 -5.60 -4.45 3.51
C ILE A 56 -5.75 -5.51 4.60
N GLY A 57 -4.65 -5.77 5.31
CA GLY A 57 -4.71 -6.42 6.62
C GLY A 57 -3.45 -6.14 7.44
N HIS A 58 -3.37 -6.77 8.61
CA HIS A 58 -2.27 -6.57 9.55
C HIS A 58 -1.63 -7.91 9.89
N LEU A 59 -0.31 -8.00 9.75
CA LEU A 59 0.49 -9.12 10.25
C LEU A 59 0.79 -8.96 11.75
N HIS A 60 0.85 -7.70 12.18
CA HIS A 60 1.03 -7.24 13.56
C HIS A 60 0.30 -5.90 13.71
N PRO A 61 -0.15 -5.46 14.90
CA PRO A 61 -0.79 -4.15 15.06
C PRO A 61 0.00 -2.96 14.51
N SER A 62 1.34 -3.07 14.44
CA SER A 62 2.23 -2.04 13.89
C SER A 62 2.73 -2.32 12.47
N VAL A 63 2.31 -3.41 11.81
CA VAL A 63 2.78 -3.80 10.47
C VAL A 63 1.60 -4.24 9.63
N TYR A 64 1.31 -3.47 8.59
CA TYR A 64 0.23 -3.79 7.64
C TYR A 64 0.78 -4.43 6.37
N TYR A 65 -0.12 -5.10 5.67
CA TYR A 65 0.07 -5.47 4.28
C TYR A 65 -1.04 -4.89 3.41
N ILE A 66 -0.72 -4.58 2.15
CA ILE A 66 -1.70 -4.27 1.11
C ILE A 66 -1.42 -5.15 -0.10
N VAL A 67 -2.41 -5.95 -0.48
CA VAL A 67 -2.41 -6.67 -1.76
C VAL A 67 -3.03 -5.76 -2.80
N VAL A 68 -2.29 -5.42 -3.85
CA VAL A 68 -2.68 -4.50 -4.91
C VAL A 68 -2.82 -5.25 -6.23
N ARG A 69 -3.91 -4.98 -6.96
CA ARG A 69 -4.18 -5.50 -8.31
C ARG A 69 -4.67 -4.37 -9.22
N LYS A 70 -4.49 -4.51 -10.53
CA LYS A 70 -5.17 -3.62 -11.49
C LYS A 70 -6.68 -3.77 -11.36
N ASN A 71 -7.42 -2.68 -11.55
CA ASN A 71 -8.86 -2.78 -11.75
C ASN A 71 -9.13 -3.55 -13.04
N ILE A 72 -9.93 -4.61 -12.95
CA ILE A 72 -10.44 -5.32 -14.12
C ILE A 72 -11.44 -4.36 -14.78
N ARG A 73 -11.15 -3.94 -16.02
CA ARG A 73 -12.11 -3.19 -16.85
C ARG A 73 -13.30 -4.05 -17.23
#